data_AF-A0A8S3QQE4-F1
#
_entry.id   AF-A0A8S3QQE4-F1
#
_cell.length_a   1.000
_cell.length_b   1.000
_cell.length_c   1.000
_cell.angle_alpha   90.00
_cell.angle_beta   90.00
_cell.angle_gamma   90.00
#
_symmetry.space_group_name_H-M   'P 1'
#
loop_
_entity.id
_entity.type
_entity.pdbx_description
1 polymer ?
#
loop_
_entity_poly.entity_id
_entity_poly.type
_entity_poly.pdbx_seq_one_letter_code
_entity_poly.pdbx_strand_id
1 'polypeptide(L)'
;MFHKIIKNQRGKLSKFIDQLNVDDEIFYNEDIIEGWSTHFHQLAKKIPNPNYDNEYLELIENEAKIIIDICKQRFNHCPITNKEMEKAISDLNRNKAVDYFGINAENIIHGGKQLQQYLQLLFDKSFEFGCISDILKIGILFPVYKNKGDIKVLKTTVVLP
;
A
#
# COMPACT_ATOMS: atom_id res chain seq x y z
N MET A 1 26.76 8.60 -9.54
CA MET A 1 27.72 7.52 -9.89
C MET A 1 27.58 6.26 -9.04
N PHE A 2 27.39 6.38 -7.72
CA PHE A 2 27.29 5.25 -6.78
C PHE A 2 26.23 4.18 -7.15
N HIS A 3 25.06 4.62 -7.61
CA HIS A 3 23.96 3.72 -8.00
C HIS A 3 24.32 2.77 -9.17
N LYS A 4 25.19 3.18 -10.11
CA LYS A 4 25.64 2.30 -11.21
C LYS A 4 26.59 1.21 -10.73
N ILE A 5 27.42 1.50 -9.72
CA ILE A 5 28.36 0.54 -9.13
C ILE A 5 27.60 -0.52 -8.33
N ILE A 6 26.61 -0.13 -7.52
CA ILE A 6 25.73 -1.06 -6.79
C ILE A 6 24.93 -1.94 -7.76
N LYS A 7 24.44 -1.37 -8.86
CA LYS A 7 23.67 -2.11 -9.86
C LYS A 7 24.52 -3.12 -10.65
N ASN A 8 25.81 -2.84 -10.85
CA ASN A 8 26.75 -3.75 -11.50
C ASN A 8 27.33 -4.81 -10.54
N GLN A 9 27.39 -4.54 -9.23
CA GLN A 9 27.76 -5.52 -8.20
C GLN A 9 26.60 -6.46 -7.82
N ARG A 10 25.36 -6.04 -8.07
CA ARG A 10 24.20 -6.94 -8.05
C ARG A 10 24.22 -7.81 -9.32
N GLY A 11 25.09 -8.82 -9.34
CA GLY A 11 24.87 -9.97 -10.20
C GLY A 11 23.43 -10.46 -10.03
N LYS A 12 22.80 -10.97 -11.10
CA LYS A 12 21.50 -11.64 -10.97
C LYS A 12 21.64 -12.64 -9.83
N LEU A 13 20.98 -12.40 -8.70
CA LEU A 13 20.93 -13.35 -7.60
C LEU A 13 20.19 -14.56 -8.15
N SER A 14 20.91 -15.54 -8.68
CA SER A 14 20.40 -16.87 -8.99
C SER A 14 20.35 -17.73 -7.73
N LYS A 15 20.30 -17.11 -6.54
CA LYS A 15 20.19 -17.82 -5.28
C LYS A 15 18.78 -18.36 -5.19
N PHE A 16 18.56 -19.50 -5.83
CA PHE A 16 17.71 -20.51 -5.25
C PHE A 16 18.27 -20.76 -3.84
N ILE A 17 17.40 -20.65 -2.85
CA ILE A 17 17.76 -21.05 -1.50
C ILE A 17 17.94 -22.57 -1.63
N ASP A 18 19.15 -23.08 -1.40
CA ASP A 18 19.41 -24.53 -1.46
C ASP A 18 19.06 -25.18 -0.10
N GLN A 19 19.13 -24.37 0.97
CA GLN A 19 18.91 -24.79 2.35
C GLN A 19 18.23 -23.67 3.15
N LEU A 20 17.15 -24.00 3.85
CA LEU A 20 16.46 -23.15 4.81
C LEU A 20 16.58 -23.79 6.19
N ASN A 21 17.06 -23.04 7.18
CA ASN A 21 17.07 -23.47 8.57
C ASN A 21 15.94 -22.78 9.32
N VAL A 22 15.02 -23.56 9.89
CA VAL A 22 13.91 -23.08 10.73
C VAL A 22 14.04 -23.78 12.08
N ASP A 23 14.41 -23.01 13.10
CA ASP A 23 14.73 -23.51 14.44
C ASP A 23 15.82 -24.61 14.42
N ASP A 24 15.44 -25.86 14.71
CA ASP A 24 16.32 -27.04 14.72
C ASP A 24 16.18 -27.90 13.44
N GLU A 25 15.32 -27.51 12.49
CA GLU A 25 15.04 -28.27 11.27
C GLU A 25 15.62 -27.60 10.02
N ILE A 26 16.19 -28.43 9.15
CA ILE A 26 16.83 -27.98 7.92
C ILE A 26 16.05 -28.52 6.72
N PHE A 27 15.52 -27.60 5.91
CA PHE A 27 14.75 -27.86 4.70
C PHE A 27 15.61 -27.62 3.47
N TYR A 28 15.47 -28.46 2.43
CA TYR A 28 16.25 -28.37 1.21
C TYR A 28 15.34 -28.30 -0.02
N ASN A 29 15.80 -27.61 -1.07
CA ASN A 29 15.17 -27.57 -2.39
C ASN A 29 13.64 -27.36 -2.38
N GLU A 30 12.85 -28.41 -2.67
CA GLU A 30 11.39 -28.38 -2.79
C GLU A 30 10.69 -28.19 -1.44
N ASP A 31 11.31 -28.65 -0.35
CA ASP A 31 10.78 -28.60 1.01
C ASP A 31 10.96 -27.22 1.66
N ILE A 32 11.68 -26.31 1.01
CA ILE A 32 11.91 -24.94 1.50
C ILE A 32 10.59 -24.16 1.56
N ILE A 33 9.67 -24.42 0.63
CA ILE A 33 8.34 -23.79 0.65
C ILE A 33 7.57 -24.25 1.89
N GLU A 34 7.70 -25.53 2.25
CA GLU A 34 7.11 -26.09 3.46
C GLU A 34 7.77 -25.51 4.71
N GLY A 35 9.10 -25.41 4.76
CA GLY A 35 9.80 -24.76 5.87
C GLY A 35 9.38 -23.30 6.06
N TRP A 36 9.22 -22.53 4.97
CA TRP A 36 8.67 -21.17 5.05
C TRP A 36 7.23 -21.15 5.53
N SER A 37 6.39 -22.05 5.01
CA SER A 37 5.00 -22.18 5.43
C SER A 37 4.91 -22.45 6.94
N THR A 38 5.70 -23.40 7.44
CA THR A 38 5.77 -23.75 8.86
C THR A 38 6.24 -22.58 9.70
N HIS A 39 7.33 -21.91 9.32
CA HIS A 39 7.87 -20.76 10.05
C HIS A 39 6.84 -19.62 10.16
N PHE A 40 6.25 -19.20 9.05
CA PHE A 40 5.28 -18.11 9.07
C PHE A 40 3.97 -18.51 9.73
N HIS A 41 3.57 -19.78 9.64
CA HIS A 41 2.41 -20.30 10.36
C HIS A 41 2.63 -20.28 11.88
N GLN A 42 3.84 -20.57 12.36
CA GLN A 42 4.19 -20.40 13.78
C GLN A 42 4.14 -18.94 14.22
N LEU A 43 4.69 -18.01 13.43
CA LEU A 43 4.60 -16.57 13.71
C LEU A 43 3.15 -16.06 13.73
N ALA A 44 2.28 -16.65 12.90
CA ALA A 44 0.85 -16.32 12.85
C ALA A 44 0.03 -16.98 13.96
N LYS A 45 0.53 -18.04 14.62
CA LYS A 45 -0.14 -18.65 15.76
C LYS A 45 -0.03 -17.71 16.96
N LYS A 46 -1.18 -17.36 17.54
CA LYS A 46 -1.26 -16.70 18.85
C LYS A 46 -0.78 -17.70 19.91
N ILE A 47 0.53 -17.76 20.15
CA ILE A 47 1.05 -18.48 21.31
C ILE A 47 0.57 -17.68 22.53
N PRO A 48 -0.19 -18.28 23.47
CA PRO A 48 -0.53 -17.63 24.72
C PRO A 48 0.79 -17.38 25.46
N ASN A 49 1.26 -16.14 25.40
CA ASN A 49 2.45 -15.75 26.14
C ASN A 49 1.99 -15.44 27.57
N PRO A 50 2.47 -16.13 28.61
CA PRO A 50 2.09 -15.84 29.99
C PRO A 50 2.47 -14.42 30.45
N ASN A 51 3.34 -13.71 29.71
CA ASN A 51 3.63 -12.29 29.92
C ASN A 51 2.64 -11.33 29.24
N TYR A 52 1.74 -11.85 28.40
CA TYR A 52 0.61 -11.12 27.82
C TYR A 52 -0.65 -11.53 28.58
N ASP A 53 -0.66 -11.22 29.88
CA ASP A 53 -1.84 -11.33 30.71
C ASP A 53 -2.86 -10.21 30.37
N ASN A 54 -4.03 -10.28 31.00
CA ASN A 54 -5.07 -9.26 30.81
C ASN A 54 -4.58 -7.85 31.19
N GLU A 55 -3.62 -7.75 32.12
CA GLU A 55 -3.04 -6.49 32.58
C GLU A 55 -2.14 -5.86 31.51
N TYR A 56 -1.32 -6.66 30.82
CA TYR A 56 -0.55 -6.21 29.67
C TYR A 56 -1.44 -5.81 28.48
N LEU A 57 -2.52 -6.53 28.23
CA LEU A 57 -3.49 -6.15 27.18
C LEU A 57 -4.16 -4.81 27.50
N GLU A 58 -4.58 -4.61 28.74
CA GLU A 58 -5.17 -3.35 29.20
C GLU A 58 -4.16 -2.18 29.12
N LEU A 59 -2.89 -2.43 29.43
CA LEU A 59 -1.80 -1.47 29.23
C LEU A 59 -1.68 -1.04 27.75
N ILE A 60 -1.61 -2.01 26.83
CA ILE A 60 -1.48 -1.73 25.39
C ILE A 60 -2.71 -0.99 24.85
N GLU A 61 -3.92 -1.36 25.29
CA GLU A 61 -5.15 -0.65 24.90
C GLU A 61 -5.16 0.79 25.42
N ASN A 62 -4.68 1.02 26.64
CA ASN A 62 -4.58 2.35 27.22
C ASN A 62 -3.51 3.20 26.51
N GLU A 63 -2.34 2.62 26.20
CA GLU A 63 -1.32 3.29 25.39
C GLU A 63 -1.83 3.64 23.99
N ALA A 64 -2.55 2.72 23.34
CA ALA A 64 -3.17 2.97 22.04
C ALA A 64 -4.21 4.09 22.11
N LYS A 65 -5.06 4.13 23.15
CA LYS A 65 -6.00 5.24 23.38
C LYS A 65 -5.29 6.57 23.56
N ILE A 66 -4.23 6.62 24.37
CA ILE A 66 -3.42 7.83 24.57
C ILE A 66 -2.84 8.32 23.26
N ILE A 67 -2.28 7.43 22.43
CA ILE A 67 -1.73 7.79 21.11
C ILE A 67 -2.85 8.34 20.22
N ILE A 68 -3.99 7.66 20.16
CA ILE A 68 -5.16 8.11 19.38
C ILE A 68 -5.60 9.51 19.82
N ASP A 69 -5.68 9.77 21.12
CA ASP A 69 -6.13 11.06 21.63
C ASP A 69 -5.09 12.17 21.42
N ILE A 70 -3.79 11.87 21.54
CA ILE A 70 -2.71 12.78 21.14
C ILE A 70 -2.82 13.11 19.64
N CYS A 71 -3.07 12.11 18.80
CA CYS A 71 -3.25 12.30 17.36
C CYS A 71 -4.46 13.17 17.05
N LYS A 72 -5.60 12.96 17.72
CA LYS A 72 -6.80 13.81 17.58
C LYS A 72 -6.53 15.26 18.00
N GLN A 73 -5.81 15.48 19.10
CA GLN A 73 -5.50 16.81 19.62
C GLN A 73 -4.48 17.58 18.77
N ARG A 74 -3.56 16.86 18.09
CA ARG A 74 -2.54 17.45 17.22
C ARG A 74 -3.01 17.73 15.80
N PHE A 75 -4.19 17.24 15.41
CA PHE A 75 -4.69 17.44 14.07
C PHE A 75 -5.29 18.85 13.90
N ASN A 76 -4.41 19.82 13.71
CA ASN A 76 -4.79 21.11 13.15
C ASN A 76 -4.71 21.00 11.64
N HIS A 77 -5.85 20.77 10.98
CA HIS A 77 -5.91 20.83 9.52
C HIS A 77 -5.45 22.20 9.05
N CYS A 78 -4.37 22.23 8.27
CA CYS A 78 -3.96 23.42 7.55
C CYS A 78 -4.63 23.36 6.18
N PRO A 79 -5.53 24.30 5.83
CA PRO A 79 -6.20 24.30 4.55
C PRO A 79 -5.20 24.25 3.39
N ILE A 80 -5.49 23.42 2.39
CA ILE A 80 -4.66 23.28 1.20
C ILE A 80 -4.68 24.61 0.46
N THR A 81 -3.50 25.11 0.09
CA THR A 81 -3.41 26.36 -0.67
C THR A 81 -3.60 26.11 -2.16
N ASN A 82 -4.06 27.14 -2.88
CA ASN A 82 -4.20 27.06 -4.35
C ASN A 82 -2.87 26.71 -5.04
N LYS A 83 -1.73 27.18 -4.50
CA LYS A 83 -0.40 26.87 -5.04
C LYS A 83 -0.02 25.40 -4.89
N GLU A 84 -0.35 24.80 -3.75
CA GLU A 84 -0.15 23.36 -3.53
C GLU A 84 -1.02 22.54 -4.47
N MET A 85 -2.27 22.95 -4.69
CA MET A 85 -3.17 22.32 -5.63
C MET A 85 -2.67 22.42 -7.08
N GLU A 86 -2.27 23.62 -7.52
CA GLU A 86 -1.72 23.86 -8.85
C GLU A 86 -0.47 23.00 -9.10
N LYS A 87 0.43 22.95 -8.11
CA LYS A 87 1.64 22.12 -8.18
C LYS A 87 1.30 20.62 -8.25
N ALA A 88 0.39 20.15 -7.39
CA ALA A 88 -0.01 18.75 -7.37
C ALA A 88 -0.60 18.32 -8.73
N ILE A 89 -1.41 19.18 -9.35
CA ILE A 89 -1.99 18.93 -10.67
C ILE A 89 -0.92 18.97 -11.77
N SER A 90 0.04 19.89 -11.70
CA SER A 90 1.13 19.93 -12.71
C SER A 90 2.04 18.71 -12.65
N ASP A 91 2.19 18.12 -11.46
CA ASP A 91 3.04 16.95 -11.23
C ASP A 91 2.36 15.62 -11.62
N LEU A 92 1.10 15.65 -12.07
CA LEU A 92 0.40 14.45 -12.54
C LEU A 92 1.06 13.86 -13.79
N ASN A 93 1.32 12.55 -13.74
CA ASN A 93 1.82 11.82 -14.89
C ASN A 93 0.75 11.70 -15.96
N ARG A 94 1.08 12.14 -17.17
CA ARG A 94 0.22 12.03 -18.37
C ARG A 94 0.20 10.62 -18.94
N ASN A 95 -0.77 10.35 -19.81
CA ASN A 95 -0.96 9.08 -20.52
C ASN A 95 -1.09 7.86 -19.59
N LYS A 96 -1.67 8.07 -18.41
CA LYS A 96 -2.05 6.98 -17.51
C LYS A 96 -3.42 6.43 -17.90
N ALA A 97 -3.70 5.21 -17.47
CA ALA A 97 -5.02 4.61 -17.67
C ALA A 97 -6.10 5.47 -17.01
N VAL A 98 -7.28 5.49 -17.63
CA VAL A 98 -8.48 6.11 -17.05
C VAL A 98 -8.89 5.40 -15.77
N ASP A 99 -9.54 6.13 -14.87
CA ASP A 99 -10.17 5.56 -13.69
C ASP A 99 -11.50 4.84 -14.02
N TYR A 100 -12.18 4.37 -12.96
CA TYR A 100 -13.47 3.69 -13.06
C TYR A 100 -14.56 4.55 -13.74
N PHE A 101 -14.47 5.88 -13.66
CA PHE A 101 -15.42 6.82 -14.24
C PHE A 101 -14.99 7.36 -15.60
N GLY A 102 -13.88 6.87 -16.15
CA GLY A 102 -13.35 7.33 -17.44
C GLY A 102 -12.55 8.64 -17.35
N ILE A 103 -12.19 9.10 -16.15
CA ILE A 103 -11.40 10.31 -15.92
C ILE A 103 -9.91 9.95 -16.03
N ASN A 104 -9.16 10.72 -16.82
CA ASN A 104 -7.70 10.63 -16.90
C ASN A 104 -7.00 11.86 -16.30
N ALA A 105 -5.67 11.82 -16.27
CA ALA A 105 -4.86 12.93 -15.78
C ALA A 105 -5.07 14.21 -16.63
N GLU A 106 -5.29 14.08 -17.94
CA GLU A 106 -5.49 15.19 -18.86
C GLU A 106 -6.78 15.96 -18.53
N ASN A 107 -7.86 15.27 -18.15
CA ASN A 107 -9.10 15.89 -17.69
C ASN A 107 -8.85 16.76 -16.44
N ILE A 108 -7.99 16.31 -15.54
CA ILE A 108 -7.66 17.03 -14.31
C ILE A 108 -6.75 18.23 -14.61
N ILE A 109 -5.70 18.01 -15.41
CA ILE A 109 -4.74 19.05 -15.81
C ILE A 109 -5.43 20.18 -16.59
N HIS A 110 -6.37 19.84 -17.47
CA HIS A 110 -7.08 20.80 -18.33
C HIS A 110 -8.45 21.23 -17.81
N GLY A 111 -8.90 20.71 -16.66
CA GLY A 111 -10.22 21.01 -16.09
C GLY A 111 -10.39 22.43 -15.55
N GLY A 112 -9.32 23.22 -15.53
CA GLY A 112 -9.34 24.64 -15.18
C GLY A 112 -9.62 24.93 -13.70
N LYS A 113 -9.75 26.21 -13.36
CA LYS A 113 -9.82 26.69 -11.97
C LYS A 113 -11.02 26.15 -11.18
N GLN A 114 -12.16 25.95 -11.85
CA GLN A 114 -13.37 25.47 -11.18
C GLN A 114 -13.18 24.03 -10.67
N LEU A 115 -12.58 23.15 -11.47
CA LEU A 115 -12.24 21.80 -11.03
C LEU A 115 -11.23 21.83 -9.86
N GLN A 116 -10.22 22.69 -9.94
CA GLN A 116 -9.22 22.86 -8.88
C GLN A 116 -9.86 23.23 -7.53
N GLN A 117 -10.84 24.14 -7.54
CA GLN A 117 -11.57 24.53 -6.32
C GLN A 117 -12.36 23.36 -5.73
N TYR A 118 -13.01 22.54 -6.56
CA TYR A 118 -13.72 21.36 -6.08
C TYR A 118 -12.78 20.30 -5.52
N LEU A 119 -11.63 20.07 -6.17
CA LEU A 119 -10.60 19.15 -5.68
C LEU A 119 -10.03 19.62 -4.34
N GLN A 120 -9.71 20.91 -4.22
CA GLN A 120 -9.25 21.50 -2.97
C GLN A 120 -10.27 21.31 -1.84
N LEU A 121 -11.54 21.63 -2.08
CA LEU A 121 -12.60 21.42 -1.10
C LEU A 121 -12.74 19.95 -0.70
N LEU A 122 -12.67 19.04 -1.66
CA LEU A 122 -12.75 17.60 -1.41
C LEU A 122 -11.63 17.11 -0.48
N PHE A 123 -10.39 17.53 -0.75
CA PHE A 123 -9.25 17.14 0.08
C PHE A 123 -9.27 17.84 1.44
N ASP A 124 -9.64 19.12 1.52
CA ASP A 124 -9.80 19.83 2.78
C ASP A 124 -10.81 19.13 3.70
N LYS A 125 -11.96 18.70 3.14
CA LYS A 125 -12.94 17.91 3.89
C LYS A 125 -12.42 16.54 4.28
N SER A 126 -11.64 15.89 3.41
CA SER A 126 -11.05 14.58 3.72
C SER A 126 -10.08 14.67 4.90
N PHE A 127 -9.30 15.75 4.97
CA PHE A 127 -8.43 16.03 6.10
C PHE A 127 -9.23 16.41 7.35
N GLU A 128 -10.18 17.35 7.26
CA GLU A 128 -11.03 17.79 8.37
C GLU A 128 -11.75 16.62 9.08
N PHE A 129 -12.30 15.68 8.31
CA PHE A 129 -12.99 14.51 8.86
C PHE A 129 -12.07 13.32 9.15
N GLY A 130 -10.79 13.38 8.75
CA GLY A 130 -9.85 12.28 8.88
C GLY A 130 -10.26 11.03 8.10
N CYS A 131 -11.07 11.17 7.05
CA CYS A 131 -11.60 10.05 6.28
C CYS A 131 -11.60 10.37 4.78
N ILE A 132 -11.36 9.35 3.97
CA ILE A 132 -11.44 9.43 2.51
C ILE A 132 -12.73 8.74 2.07
N SER A 133 -13.50 9.39 1.20
CA SER A 133 -14.73 8.83 0.64
C SER A 133 -14.46 7.51 -0.09
N ASP A 134 -15.36 6.54 0.05
CA ASP A 134 -15.21 5.21 -0.57
C ASP A 134 -15.16 5.27 -2.09
N ILE A 135 -15.79 6.28 -2.71
CA ILE A 135 -15.72 6.48 -4.16
C ILE A 135 -14.30 6.72 -4.66
N LEU A 136 -13.43 7.33 -3.84
CA LEU A 136 -12.02 7.58 -4.17
C LEU A 136 -11.12 6.36 -3.93
N LYS A 137 -11.66 5.31 -3.32
CA LYS A 137 -10.95 4.03 -3.08
C LYS A 137 -11.26 2.99 -4.16
N ILE A 138 -12.14 3.31 -5.10
CA ILE A 138 -12.50 2.42 -6.21
C ILE A 138 -11.33 2.39 -7.19
N GLY A 139 -10.88 1.19 -7.54
CA GLY A 139 -9.83 0.96 -8.53
C GLY A 139 -10.25 -0.03 -9.60
N ILE A 140 -9.64 0.07 -10.78
CA ILE A 140 -9.79 -0.94 -11.84
C ILE A 140 -8.68 -1.98 -11.66
N LEU A 141 -9.08 -3.24 -11.48
CA LEU A 141 -8.15 -4.36 -11.56
C LEU A 141 -7.95 -4.74 -13.02
N PHE A 142 -6.72 -4.56 -13.53
CA PHE A 142 -6.37 -4.98 -14.88
C PHE A 142 -5.14 -5.90 -14.88
N PRO A 143 -5.20 -7.11 -15.46
CA PRO A 143 -4.04 -7.98 -15.54
C PRO A 143 -2.99 -7.39 -16.49
N VAL A 144 -1.84 -6.99 -15.93
CA VAL A 144 -0.69 -6.52 -16.72
C VAL A 144 0.31 -7.66 -16.87
N TYR A 145 0.36 -8.24 -18.06
CA TYR A 145 1.35 -9.27 -18.39
C TYR A 145 2.72 -8.62 -18.62
N LYS A 146 3.69 -8.91 -17.73
CA LYS A 146 5.07 -8.42 -17.86
C LYS A 146 5.79 -9.23 -18.94
N ASN A 147 6.43 -8.51 -19.88
CA ASN A 147 7.18 -9.03 -21.04
C ASN A 147 6.34 -9.86 -22.00
N LYS A 148 6.28 -9.48 -23.29
CA LYS A 148 5.79 -10.26 -24.46
C LYS A 148 5.61 -11.78 -24.19
N GLY A 149 4.56 -12.15 -23.49
CA GLY A 149 4.46 -13.43 -22.80
C GLY A 149 3.00 -13.82 -22.80
N ASP A 150 2.76 -15.04 -23.29
CA ASP A 150 1.55 -15.43 -23.99
C ASP A 150 0.26 -15.18 -23.23
N ILE A 151 -0.65 -14.51 -23.93
CA ILE A 151 -2.04 -14.31 -23.55
C ILE A 151 -2.72 -15.68 -23.53
N LYS A 152 -2.77 -16.33 -22.37
CA LYS A 152 -3.84 -17.29 -22.07
C LYS A 152 -4.94 -16.52 -21.36
N VAL A 153 -5.94 -16.13 -22.15
CA VAL A 153 -7.13 -15.38 -21.74
C VAL A 153 -7.78 -16.07 -20.54
N LEU A 154 -7.62 -15.48 -19.35
CA LEU A 154 -8.47 -15.77 -18.21
C LEU A 154 -9.46 -14.62 -18.09
N LYS A 155 -10.64 -14.80 -18.71
CA LYS A 155 -11.82 -14.03 -18.37
C LYS A 155 -12.28 -14.50 -16.99
N THR A 156 -11.83 -13.83 -15.94
CA THR A 156 -12.41 -14.00 -14.61
C THR A 156 -13.06 -12.70 -14.22
N THR A 157 -14.37 -12.62 -14.44
CA THR A 157 -15.23 -11.64 -13.79
C THR A 157 -15.24 -12.01 -12.31
N VAL A 158 -14.56 -11.23 -11.47
CA VAL A 158 -14.72 -11.34 -10.02
C VAL A 158 -15.71 -10.28 -9.60
N VAL A 159 -16.92 -10.71 -9.25
CA VAL A 159 -17.86 -9.91 -8.48
C VAL A 159 -17.38 -10.01 -7.03
N LEU A 160 -16.98 -8.90 -6.43
CA LEU A 160 -16.71 -8.85 -4.99
C LEU A 160 -18.01 -8.52 -4.24
N PRO A 161 -18.22 -9.11 -3.04
CA PRO A 161 -19.38 -8.87 -2.18
C PRO A 161 -19.45 -7.43 -1.66
#